data_AF-A0A7C7W390-F1
#
_entry.id   AF-A0A7C7W390-F1
#
_cell.length_a   1.000
_cell.length_b   1.000
_cell.length_c   1.000
_cell.angle_alpha   90.00
_cell.angle_beta   90.00
_cell.angle_gamma   90.00
#
_symmetry.space_group_name_H-M   'P 1'
#
loop_
_entity.id
_entity.type
_entity.pdbx_description
1 polymer ?
#
loop_
_entity_poly.entity_id
_entity_poly.type
_entity_poly.pdbx_seq_one_letter_code
_entity_poly.pdbx_strand_id
1 'polypeptide(L)'
;MRALKALLVITALGAVGWAQGGVSPLGLVPVPNPGLTVSIWTDRAQYRVGELATIHFYVSQPAYVYIFDIDAAGMVRQLFPNAYSPDPYVQAGQHMLPDKPTYQLRVVPPQGVETLQIIASTVPLSFPTGSPDQPFPLLGRDPNEGRAQVLGLVPEPSCGCYATAWTTFTVLPGQAYSAWPCPPCLGWGPCPPCQGMVFMPPGAGWFCDSQGNWRFFIGECPQETGWCWYLGPDGRWYFRFQIHIGG
;
A
#
# COMPACT_ATOMS: atom_id res chain seq x y z
N MET A 1 -65.25 -6.80 8.38
CA MET A 1 -63.98 -7.51 8.08
C MET A 1 -63.15 -6.62 7.17
N ARG A 2 -62.12 -5.94 7.70
CA ARG A 2 -61.25 -5.01 6.95
C ARG A 2 -60.05 -5.80 6.43
N ALA A 3 -59.92 -5.91 5.11
CA ALA A 3 -58.78 -6.56 4.47
C ALA A 3 -57.57 -5.60 4.49
N LEU A 4 -56.49 -6.00 5.14
CA LEU A 4 -55.22 -5.28 5.18
C LEU A 4 -54.38 -5.72 3.97
N LYS A 5 -54.16 -4.82 3.00
CA LYS A 5 -53.23 -5.04 1.90
C LYS A 5 -51.81 -4.81 2.42
N ALA A 6 -51.02 -5.87 2.54
CA ALA A 6 -49.59 -5.79 2.85
C ALA A 6 -48.85 -5.24 1.61
N LEU A 7 -48.27 -4.05 1.75
CA LEU A 7 -47.40 -3.45 0.73
C LEU A 7 -45.97 -3.96 0.98
N LEU A 8 -45.50 -4.84 0.09
CA LEU A 8 -44.14 -5.34 0.10
C LEU A 8 -43.22 -4.23 -0.45
N VAL A 9 -42.48 -3.56 0.44
CA VAL A 9 -41.45 -2.60 0.03
C VAL A 9 -40.19 -3.40 -0.29
N ILE A 10 -39.94 -3.62 -1.58
CA ILE A 10 -38.67 -4.15 -2.08
C ILE A 10 -37.68 -2.98 -2.08
N THR A 11 -36.87 -2.86 -1.03
CA THR A 11 -35.69 -1.99 -1.06
C THR A 11 -34.62 -2.66 -1.93
N ALA A 12 -34.53 -2.23 -3.18
CA ALA A 12 -33.36 -2.49 -4.01
C ALA A 12 -32.16 -1.74 -3.41
N LEU A 13 -31.22 -2.46 -2.80
CA LEU A 13 -29.89 -1.91 -2.52
C LEU A 13 -29.19 -1.69 -3.87
N GLY A 14 -29.24 -0.46 -4.36
CA GLY A 14 -28.45 -0.01 -5.50
C GLY A 14 -26.98 0.03 -5.10
N ALA A 15 -26.16 -0.81 -5.74
CA ALA A 15 -24.73 -0.63 -5.79
C ALA A 15 -24.44 0.62 -6.64
N VAL A 16 -24.31 1.77 -5.98
CA VAL A 16 -23.79 2.98 -6.64
C VAL A 16 -22.28 2.78 -6.79
N GLY A 17 -21.87 2.34 -7.98
CA GLY A 17 -20.47 2.36 -8.39
C GLY A 17 -20.03 3.81 -8.56
N TRP A 18 -19.20 4.31 -7.64
CA TRP A 18 -18.55 5.60 -7.78
C TRP A 18 -17.41 5.45 -8.79
N ALA A 19 -17.69 5.65 -10.07
CA ALA A 19 -16.63 5.97 -11.02
C ALA A 19 -16.12 7.37 -10.66
N GLN A 20 -14.89 7.47 -10.19
CA GLN A 20 -14.22 8.76 -9.98
C GLN A 20 -14.09 9.45 -11.34
N GLY A 21 -14.86 10.52 -11.56
CA GLY A 21 -14.70 11.37 -12.73
C GLY A 21 -13.43 12.21 -12.59
N GLY A 22 -12.47 12.04 -13.50
CA GLY A 22 -11.22 12.80 -13.48
C GLY A 22 -10.07 12.08 -14.18
N VAL A 23 -8.95 12.79 -14.32
CA VAL A 23 -7.71 12.26 -14.89
C VAL A 23 -6.94 11.56 -13.78
N SER A 24 -6.50 10.32 -13.99
CA SER A 24 -5.61 9.66 -13.03
C SER A 24 -4.22 10.32 -13.02
N PRO A 25 -3.37 10.08 -11.99
CA PRO A 25 -1.99 10.58 -11.97
C PRO A 25 -1.15 10.14 -13.18
N LEU A 26 -1.51 9.02 -13.82
CA LEU A 26 -0.88 8.55 -15.04
C LEU A 26 -1.30 9.35 -16.29
N GLY A 27 -2.32 10.20 -16.19
CA GLY A 27 -2.91 10.89 -17.35
C GLY A 27 -3.97 10.06 -18.07
N LEU A 28 -4.34 8.89 -17.56
CA LEU A 28 -5.37 8.05 -18.15
C LEU A 28 -6.74 8.53 -17.69
N VAL A 29 -7.58 8.88 -18.65
CA VAL A 29 -8.99 9.24 -18.42
C VAL A 29 -9.83 8.00 -18.64
N PRO A 30 -10.87 7.74 -17.83
CA PRO A 30 -11.86 6.71 -18.13
C PRO A 30 -12.40 6.89 -19.55
N VAL A 31 -12.07 5.96 -20.45
CA VAL A 31 -12.53 5.98 -21.85
C VAL A 31 -13.77 5.09 -21.97
N PRO A 32 -14.93 5.64 -22.38
CA PRO A 32 -16.09 4.81 -22.69
C PRO A 32 -15.77 3.92 -23.89
N ASN A 33 -15.83 2.60 -23.69
CA ASN A 33 -15.63 1.60 -24.73
C ASN A 33 -16.94 0.81 -24.92
N PRO A 34 -17.52 0.77 -26.14
CA PRO A 34 -18.73 -0.01 -26.41
C PRO A 34 -18.50 -1.52 -26.20
N GLY A 35 -18.75 -2.00 -24.97
CA GLY A 35 -18.70 -3.41 -24.59
C GLY A 35 -17.77 -3.72 -23.42
N LEU A 36 -16.73 -2.91 -23.21
CA LEU A 36 -15.80 -3.08 -22.09
C LEU A 36 -15.92 -1.92 -21.09
N THR A 37 -16.38 -2.23 -19.89
CA THR A 37 -16.36 -1.32 -18.75
C THR A 37 -15.57 -1.96 -17.62
N VAL A 38 -14.84 -1.14 -16.87
CA VAL A 38 -14.02 -1.58 -15.75
C VAL A 38 -14.23 -0.65 -14.56
N SER A 39 -14.14 -1.19 -13.34
CA SER A 39 -14.11 -0.42 -12.10
C SER A 39 -13.18 -1.07 -11.09
N ILE A 40 -12.60 -0.28 -10.21
CA ILE A 40 -11.69 -0.71 -9.15
C ILE A 40 -12.01 0.06 -7.86
N TRP A 41 -11.99 -0.64 -6.73
CA TRP A 41 -12.17 -0.06 -5.41
C TRP A 41 -11.40 -0.89 -4.38
N THR A 42 -11.22 -0.32 -3.20
CA THR A 42 -10.57 -0.96 -2.07
C THR A 42 -11.60 -1.30 -1.00
N ASP A 43 -11.32 -2.27 -0.12
CA ASP A 43 -12.21 -2.60 1.00
C ASP A 43 -12.39 -1.43 1.99
N ARG A 44 -11.41 -0.53 2.05
CA ARG A 44 -11.40 0.67 2.90
C ARG A 44 -10.88 1.88 2.14
N ALA A 45 -11.37 3.07 2.49
CA ALA A 45 -10.87 4.33 1.95
C ALA A 45 -9.56 4.81 2.62
N GLN A 46 -9.22 4.24 3.78
CA GLN A 46 -8.04 4.60 4.55
C GLN A 46 -7.41 3.34 5.13
N TYR A 47 -6.08 3.27 5.06
CA TYR A 47 -5.27 2.21 5.65
C TYR A 47 -4.18 2.83 6.49
N ARG A 48 -3.72 2.11 7.51
CA ARG A 48 -2.49 2.42 8.22
C ARG A 48 -1.36 1.57 7.66
N VAL A 49 -0.14 2.10 7.63
CA VAL A 49 1.05 1.31 7.30
C VAL A 49 1.07 0.01 8.15
N GLY A 50 1.30 -1.12 7.49
CA GLY A 50 1.31 -2.45 8.07
C GLY A 50 -0.03 -3.19 7.96
N GLU A 51 -1.14 -2.50 7.69
CA GLU A 51 -2.43 -3.16 7.46
C GLU A 51 -2.47 -3.88 6.10
N LEU A 52 -3.40 -4.83 6.00
CA LEU A 52 -3.69 -5.53 4.75
C LEU A 52 -4.78 -4.79 3.98
N ALA A 53 -4.55 -4.66 2.67
CA ALA A 53 -5.51 -4.13 1.73
C ALA A 53 -6.08 -5.25 0.85
N THR A 54 -7.37 -5.16 0.58
CA THR A 54 -8.06 -5.97 -0.39
C THR A 54 -8.53 -5.07 -1.52
N ILE A 55 -8.11 -5.39 -2.73
CA ILE A 55 -8.49 -4.67 -3.94
C ILE A 55 -9.59 -5.46 -4.62
N HIS A 56 -10.68 -4.79 -4.95
CA HIS A 56 -11.78 -5.35 -5.72
C HIS A 56 -11.86 -4.67 -7.07
N PHE A 57 -12.20 -5.44 -8.10
CA PHE A 57 -12.46 -4.87 -9.41
C PHE A 57 -13.55 -5.63 -10.15
N TYR A 58 -14.16 -4.97 -11.11
CA TYR A 58 -15.18 -5.54 -11.99
C TYR A 58 -14.82 -5.29 -13.44
N VAL A 59 -15.04 -6.29 -14.29
CA VAL A 59 -14.96 -6.20 -15.76
C VAL A 59 -16.25 -6.73 -16.39
N SER A 60 -16.79 -6.02 -17.39
CA SER A 60 -18.08 -6.38 -18.03
C SER A 60 -18.02 -7.61 -18.93
N GLN A 61 -16.84 -7.95 -19.45
CA GLN A 61 -16.59 -9.07 -20.35
C GLN A 61 -15.18 -9.63 -20.09
N PRO A 62 -14.85 -10.84 -20.56
CA PRO A 62 -13.50 -11.37 -20.44
C PRO A 62 -12.45 -10.41 -21.04
N ALA A 63 -11.37 -10.16 -20.31
CA ALA A 63 -10.38 -9.15 -20.65
C ALA A 63 -9.02 -9.45 -19.99
N TYR A 64 -7.97 -8.85 -20.55
CA TYR A 64 -6.65 -8.77 -19.93
C TYR A 64 -6.62 -7.58 -18.98
N VAL A 65 -6.33 -7.81 -17.70
CA VAL A 65 -6.35 -6.79 -16.65
C VAL A 65 -4.95 -6.51 -16.12
N TYR A 66 -4.68 -5.22 -15.96
CA TYR A 66 -3.45 -4.70 -15.38
C TYR A 66 -3.79 -3.68 -14.31
N ILE A 67 -3.26 -3.86 -13.10
CA ILE A 67 -3.51 -2.98 -11.96
C ILE A 67 -2.18 -2.43 -11.47
N PHE A 68 -2.13 -1.11 -11.34
CA PHE A 68 -0.97 -0.36 -10.89
C PHE A 68 -1.32 0.40 -9.61
N ASP A 69 -0.38 0.42 -8.69
CA ASP A 69 -0.33 1.29 -7.54
C ASP A 69 0.60 2.46 -7.84
N ILE A 70 0.10 3.67 -7.62
CA ILE A 70 0.87 4.90 -7.67
C ILE A 70 0.94 5.41 -6.24
N ASP A 71 2.11 5.27 -5.62
CA ASP A 71 2.30 5.63 -4.21
C ASP A 71 2.23 7.16 -4.00
N ALA A 72 2.26 7.60 -2.74
CA ALA A 72 2.18 9.03 -2.42
C ALA A 72 3.39 9.85 -2.92
N ALA A 73 4.51 9.20 -3.28
CA ALA A 73 5.65 9.83 -3.94
C ALA A 73 5.56 9.79 -5.48
N GLY A 74 4.54 9.14 -6.04
CA GLY A 74 4.30 9.01 -7.48
C GLY A 74 4.98 7.79 -8.10
N MET A 75 5.59 6.90 -7.32
CA MET A 75 6.24 5.70 -7.86
C MET A 75 5.18 4.71 -8.35
N VAL A 76 5.42 4.13 -9.52
CA VAL A 76 4.46 3.23 -10.16
C VAL A 76 4.89 1.79 -9.95
N ARG A 77 4.05 1.00 -9.27
CA ARG A 77 4.24 -0.42 -9.04
C ARG A 77 3.11 -1.23 -9.66
N GLN A 78 3.44 -2.31 -10.35
CA GLN A 78 2.41 -3.22 -10.87
C GLN A 78 2.00 -4.21 -9.79
N LEU A 79 0.71 -4.22 -9.47
CA LEU A 79 0.10 -5.15 -8.51
C LEU A 79 -0.47 -6.40 -9.19
N PHE A 80 -0.93 -6.29 -10.44
CA PHE A 80 -1.47 -7.41 -11.20
C PHE A 80 -1.23 -7.22 -12.72
N PRO A 81 -0.86 -8.28 -13.46
CA PRO A 81 -0.40 -9.58 -12.94
C PRO A 81 0.89 -9.42 -12.11
N ASN A 82 1.16 -10.39 -11.26
CA ASN A 82 2.34 -10.43 -10.38
C ASN A 82 2.94 -11.85 -10.34
N ALA A 83 4.08 -12.04 -9.66
CA ALA A 83 4.74 -13.36 -9.63
C ALA A 83 3.90 -14.47 -8.98
N TYR A 84 2.93 -14.12 -8.12
CA TYR A 84 2.02 -15.07 -7.49
C TYR A 84 0.79 -15.38 -8.37
N SER A 85 0.35 -14.38 -9.15
CA SER A 85 -0.81 -14.44 -10.04
C SER A 85 -0.45 -13.90 -11.41
N PRO A 86 0.20 -14.76 -12.24
CA PRO A 86 0.88 -14.30 -13.45
C PRO A 86 -0.02 -14.16 -14.67
N ASP A 87 -1.22 -14.75 -14.65
CA ASP A 87 -2.16 -14.71 -15.76
C ASP A 87 -2.97 -13.41 -15.74
N PRO A 88 -2.78 -12.48 -16.70
CA PRO A 88 -3.56 -11.25 -16.77
C PRO A 88 -5.01 -11.46 -17.25
N TYR A 89 -5.36 -12.62 -17.81
CA TYR A 89 -6.67 -12.84 -18.40
C TYR A 89 -7.71 -13.25 -17.35
N VAL A 90 -8.79 -12.48 -17.26
CA VAL A 90 -9.87 -12.72 -16.31
C VAL A 90 -11.22 -12.83 -17.03
N GLN A 91 -12.14 -13.57 -16.42
CA GLN A 91 -13.53 -13.67 -16.90
C GLN A 91 -14.34 -12.41 -16.56
N ALA A 92 -15.51 -12.25 -17.17
CA ALA A 92 -16.47 -11.22 -16.78
C ALA A 92 -16.88 -11.38 -15.32
N GLY A 93 -17.12 -10.26 -14.62
CA GLY A 93 -17.62 -10.26 -13.25
C GLY A 93 -16.68 -9.57 -12.26
N GLN A 94 -16.94 -9.82 -10.98
CA GLN A 94 -16.17 -9.27 -9.87
C GLN A 94 -14.98 -10.18 -9.52
N HIS A 95 -13.86 -9.55 -9.24
CA HIS A 95 -12.60 -10.19 -8.85
C HIS A 95 -12.03 -9.48 -7.62
N MET A 96 -11.06 -10.13 -6.97
CA MET A 96 -10.45 -9.63 -5.75
C MET A 96 -8.96 -10.00 -5.74
N LEU A 97 -8.13 -9.08 -5.26
CA LEU A 97 -6.72 -9.29 -4.95
C LEU A 97 -6.46 -9.05 -3.45
N PRO A 98 -5.64 -9.87 -2.77
CA PRO A 98 -5.04 -11.11 -3.27
C PRO A 98 -6.06 -12.17 -3.70
N ASP A 99 -5.81 -12.83 -4.82
CA ASP A 99 -6.63 -13.90 -5.41
C ASP A 99 -6.18 -15.31 -4.97
N LYS A 100 -5.03 -15.40 -4.29
CA LYS A 100 -4.45 -16.65 -3.79
C LYS A 100 -4.01 -16.50 -2.34
N PRO A 101 -4.08 -17.57 -1.53
CA PRO A 101 -3.63 -17.53 -0.13
C PRO A 101 -2.11 -17.44 0.03
N THR A 102 -1.35 -17.55 -1.07
CA THR A 102 0.12 -17.53 -1.08
C THR A 102 0.72 -16.14 -0.93
N TYR A 103 -0.09 -15.07 -0.98
CA TYR A 103 0.40 -13.71 -0.81
C TYR A 103 -0.64 -12.80 -0.17
N GLN A 104 -0.15 -11.66 0.34
CA GLN A 104 -0.95 -10.61 0.95
C GLN A 104 -0.50 -9.26 0.41
N LEU A 105 -1.43 -8.32 0.22
CA LEU A 105 -1.11 -6.93 -0.10
C LEU A 105 -1.04 -6.13 1.20
N ARG A 106 0.18 -5.79 1.61
CA ARG A 106 0.45 -5.00 2.81
C ARG A 106 0.75 -3.56 2.43
N VAL A 107 0.07 -2.62 3.08
CA VAL A 107 0.31 -1.19 2.90
C VAL A 107 1.64 -0.81 3.55
N VAL A 108 2.50 -0.12 2.80
CA VAL A 108 3.84 0.30 3.21
C VAL A 108 3.99 1.82 3.08
N PRO A 109 5.02 2.45 3.66
CA PRO A 109 5.31 3.86 3.40
C PRO A 109 5.63 4.14 1.92
N PRO A 110 5.51 5.40 1.44
CA PRO A 110 5.25 6.63 2.19
C PRO A 110 3.78 6.85 2.59
N GLN A 111 3.53 7.72 3.58
CA GLN A 111 2.15 8.11 3.91
C GLN A 111 1.63 9.15 2.91
N GLY A 112 0.32 9.14 2.66
CA GLY A 112 -0.33 10.08 1.76
C GLY A 112 -1.47 9.44 0.99
N VAL A 113 -1.85 10.07 -0.12
CA VAL A 113 -2.88 9.52 -1.01
C VAL A 113 -2.19 8.63 -2.04
N GLU A 114 -2.62 7.37 -2.11
CA GLU A 114 -2.22 6.44 -3.15
C GLU A 114 -3.34 6.27 -4.16
N THR A 115 -2.98 6.00 -5.41
CA THR A 115 -3.95 5.78 -6.49
C THR A 115 -3.79 4.39 -7.07
N LEU A 116 -4.89 3.64 -7.16
CA LEU A 116 -4.95 2.43 -7.97
C LEU A 116 -5.48 2.76 -9.35
N GLN A 117 -4.70 2.44 -10.38
CA GLN A 117 -5.12 2.49 -11.76
C GLN A 117 -5.38 1.07 -12.26
N ILE A 118 -6.55 0.84 -12.85
CA ILE A 118 -6.84 -0.38 -13.60
C ILE A 118 -6.92 -0.09 -15.09
N ILE A 119 -6.41 -1.01 -15.89
CA ILE A 119 -6.52 -1.07 -17.35
C ILE A 119 -7.07 -2.45 -17.70
N ALA A 120 -8.22 -2.49 -18.36
CA ALA A 120 -8.77 -3.70 -18.94
C ALA A 120 -8.67 -3.61 -20.46
N SER A 121 -8.15 -4.63 -21.13
CA SER A 121 -7.92 -4.66 -22.57
C SER A 121 -8.50 -5.93 -23.19
N THR A 122 -9.07 -5.83 -24.38
CA THR A 122 -9.49 -6.99 -25.18
C THR A 122 -8.32 -7.70 -25.85
N VAL A 123 -7.15 -7.06 -25.88
CA VAL A 123 -5.89 -7.60 -26.41
C VAL A 123 -4.81 -7.64 -25.33
N PRO A 124 -3.90 -8.62 -25.34
CA PRO A 124 -2.84 -8.69 -24.35
C PRO A 124 -1.86 -7.53 -24.51
N LEU A 125 -1.46 -6.93 -23.39
CA LEU A 125 -0.45 -5.87 -23.31
C LEU A 125 0.84 -6.44 -22.71
N SER A 126 1.99 -5.94 -23.16
CA SER A 126 3.32 -6.46 -22.82
C SER A 126 3.88 -5.94 -21.48
N PHE A 127 3.03 -5.83 -20.46
CA PHE A 127 3.46 -5.48 -19.11
C PHE A 127 4.25 -6.62 -18.44
N PRO A 128 5.24 -6.31 -17.59
CA PRO A 128 6.02 -7.31 -16.89
C PRO A 128 5.18 -7.99 -15.79
N THR A 129 5.37 -9.28 -15.55
CA THR A 129 4.66 -10.01 -14.47
C THR A 129 5.45 -10.05 -13.15
N GLY A 130 6.74 -9.73 -13.17
CA GLY A 130 7.64 -9.83 -12.02
C GLY A 130 8.33 -11.18 -11.89
N SER A 131 9.14 -11.32 -10.84
CA SER A 131 9.93 -12.50 -10.53
C SER A 131 9.78 -12.86 -9.04
N PRO A 132 10.21 -14.06 -8.60
CA PRO A 132 10.17 -14.41 -7.18
C PRO A 132 10.91 -13.41 -6.28
N ASP A 133 12.00 -12.81 -6.76
CA ASP A 133 12.78 -11.81 -6.01
C ASP A 133 12.13 -10.42 -6.02
N GLN A 134 11.34 -10.12 -7.06
CA GLN A 134 10.61 -8.87 -7.22
C GLN A 134 9.19 -9.16 -7.70
N PRO A 135 8.31 -9.64 -6.79
CA PRO A 135 7.00 -10.17 -7.18
C PRO A 135 6.05 -9.10 -7.72
N PHE A 136 6.25 -7.85 -7.31
CA PHE A 136 5.53 -6.67 -7.77
C PHE A 136 6.51 -5.72 -8.45
N PRO A 137 6.60 -5.74 -9.80
CA PRO A 137 7.54 -4.91 -10.55
C PRO A 137 7.38 -3.42 -10.26
N LEU A 138 8.50 -2.74 -10.02
CA LEU A 138 8.55 -1.29 -10.10
C LEU A 138 8.72 -0.89 -11.57
N LEU A 139 7.85 -0.01 -12.05
CA LEU A 139 7.91 0.51 -13.41
C LEU A 139 8.68 1.82 -13.36
N GLY A 140 9.96 1.81 -13.73
CA GLY A 140 10.83 2.99 -13.68
C GLY A 140 11.47 3.25 -12.31
N ARG A 141 12.49 4.12 -12.31
CA ARG A 141 13.25 4.52 -11.11
C ARG A 141 12.71 5.77 -10.44
N ASP A 142 11.83 6.48 -11.12
CA ASP A 142 11.15 7.67 -10.65
C ASP A 142 9.72 7.76 -11.24
N PRO A 143 8.87 8.68 -10.75
CA PRO A 143 7.49 8.82 -11.20
C PRO A 143 7.32 9.06 -12.71
N ASN A 144 8.24 9.80 -13.34
CA ASN A 144 8.15 10.14 -14.76
C ASN A 144 8.49 8.93 -15.62
N GLU A 145 9.54 8.20 -15.27
CA GLU A 145 9.90 6.95 -15.95
C GLU A 145 8.77 5.94 -15.86
N GLY A 146 8.17 5.77 -14.68
CA GLY A 146 7.07 4.82 -14.50
C GLY A 146 5.82 5.18 -15.27
N ARG A 147 5.45 6.47 -15.26
CA ARG A 147 4.35 6.96 -16.09
C ARG A 147 4.63 6.75 -17.57
N ALA A 148 5.83 7.07 -18.05
CA ALA A 148 6.20 6.88 -19.45
C ALA A 148 6.15 5.40 -19.85
N GLN A 149 6.59 4.49 -18.97
CA GLN A 149 6.56 3.05 -19.21
C GLN A 149 5.12 2.53 -19.31
N VAL A 150 4.21 2.97 -18.44
CA VAL A 150 2.79 2.58 -18.55
C VAL A 150 2.20 3.13 -19.84
N LEU A 151 2.33 4.43 -20.11
CA LEU A 151 1.74 5.05 -21.28
C LEU A 151 2.30 4.50 -22.60
N GLY A 152 3.57 4.11 -22.65
CA GLY A 152 4.18 3.51 -23.84
C GLY A 152 3.66 2.11 -24.18
N LEU A 153 3.00 1.43 -23.24
CA LEU A 153 2.42 0.09 -23.42
C LEU A 153 0.89 0.11 -23.56
N VAL A 154 0.24 1.22 -23.21
CA VAL A 154 -1.20 1.40 -23.36
C VAL A 154 -1.50 1.81 -24.80
N PRO A 155 -2.41 1.11 -25.51
CA PRO A 155 -2.81 1.50 -26.86
C PRO A 155 -3.44 2.90 -26.89
N GLU A 156 -3.46 3.52 -28.07
CA GLU A 156 -4.17 4.78 -28.28
C GLU A 156 -5.68 4.64 -27.99
N PRO A 157 -6.34 5.61 -27.32
CA PRO A 157 -7.76 5.55 -26.98
C PRO A 157 -8.69 5.23 -28.16
N SER A 158 -8.31 5.63 -29.36
CA SER A 158 -9.08 5.44 -30.59
C SER A 158 -9.21 3.98 -31.03
N CYS A 159 -8.41 3.06 -30.48
CA CYS A 159 -8.53 1.63 -30.80
C CYS A 159 -9.84 1.00 -30.33
N GLY A 160 -10.53 1.59 -29.34
CA GLY A 160 -11.70 0.99 -28.71
C GLY A 160 -11.43 -0.40 -28.12
N CYS A 161 -10.16 -0.66 -27.76
CA CYS A 161 -9.67 -1.98 -27.36
C CYS A 161 -9.39 -2.09 -25.87
N TYR A 162 -9.43 -0.99 -25.13
CA TYR A 162 -9.25 -0.99 -23.68
C TYR A 162 -10.24 -0.04 -22.99
N ALA A 163 -10.35 -0.20 -21.68
CA ALA A 163 -11.06 0.68 -20.76
C ALA A 163 -10.21 0.89 -19.51
N THR A 164 -10.38 2.02 -18.85
CA THR A 164 -9.61 2.38 -17.66
C THR A 164 -10.54 2.89 -16.57
N ALA A 165 -10.12 2.68 -15.33
CA ALA A 165 -10.73 3.29 -14.15
C ALA A 165 -9.66 3.50 -13.09
N TRP A 166 -9.94 4.33 -12.10
CA TRP A 166 -9.04 4.53 -10.99
C TRP A 166 -9.81 4.83 -9.71
N THR A 167 -9.14 4.63 -8.59
CA THR A 167 -9.63 4.98 -7.26
C THR A 167 -8.46 5.40 -6.39
N THR A 168 -8.74 6.07 -5.28
CA THR A 168 -7.73 6.50 -4.32
C THR A 168 -8.04 5.97 -2.93
N PHE A 169 -7.00 5.71 -2.16
CA PHE A 169 -7.10 5.50 -0.73
C PHE A 169 -6.01 6.30 -0.01
N THR A 170 -6.19 6.55 1.28
CA THR A 170 -5.19 7.27 2.09
C THR A 170 -4.39 6.30 2.95
N VAL A 171 -3.07 6.33 2.82
CA VAL A 171 -2.12 5.71 3.73
C VAL A 171 -1.83 6.67 4.87
N LEU A 172 -2.36 6.33 6.04
CA LEU A 172 -2.06 6.99 7.30
C LEU A 172 -0.76 6.42 7.88
N PRO A 173 -0.09 7.16 8.77
CA PRO A 173 0.94 6.58 9.61
C PRO A 173 0.43 5.27 10.22
N GLY A 174 1.29 4.26 10.17
CA GLY A 174 1.06 3.01 10.89
C GLY A 174 0.62 3.32 12.32
N GLN A 175 -0.18 2.43 12.92
CA GLN A 175 -0.10 2.40 14.36
C GLN A 175 1.35 2.05 14.67
N ALA A 176 2.13 3.06 15.08
CA ALA A 176 3.22 2.83 15.97
C ALA A 176 2.55 2.26 17.23
N TYR A 177 2.25 0.96 17.20
CA TYR A 177 2.65 0.18 18.34
C TYR A 177 4.12 0.53 18.47
N SER A 178 4.45 1.36 19.46
CA SER A 178 5.59 1.05 20.30
C SER A 178 5.50 -0.46 20.52
N ALA A 179 6.10 -1.24 19.62
CA ALA A 179 6.04 -2.68 19.65
C ALA A 179 6.71 -3.01 20.97
N TRP A 180 5.90 -3.40 21.94
CA TRP A 180 6.38 -3.56 23.29
C TRP A 180 7.51 -4.61 23.23
N PRO A 181 8.73 -4.29 23.71
CA PRO A 181 9.17 -3.02 24.26
C PRO A 181 9.87 -2.17 23.18
N CYS A 182 9.32 -1.00 22.80
CA CYS A 182 10.04 0.07 22.10
C CYS A 182 10.16 1.25 23.07
N PRO A 183 11.30 1.96 23.12
CA PRO A 183 11.45 3.02 24.08
C PRO A 183 10.52 4.20 23.76
N PRO A 184 9.96 4.89 24.77
CA PRO A 184 9.14 6.05 24.53
C PRO A 184 9.99 7.20 23.96
N CYS A 185 9.44 7.93 23.00
CA CYS A 185 10.14 9.04 22.34
C CYS A 185 10.13 10.35 23.15
N LEU A 186 9.33 10.43 24.23
CA LEU A 186 9.17 11.60 25.11
C LEU A 186 9.00 12.96 24.40
N GLY A 187 8.63 12.96 23.11
CA GLY A 187 8.47 14.15 22.27
C GLY A 187 9.77 14.83 21.84
N TRP A 188 10.95 14.27 22.12
CA TRP A 188 12.25 14.85 21.75
C TRP A 188 12.83 14.01 20.61
N GLY A 189 13.02 14.61 19.43
CA GLY A 189 13.55 13.90 18.27
C GLY A 189 15.06 13.64 18.36
N PRO A 190 15.63 12.82 17.45
CA PRO A 190 14.99 11.77 16.65
C PRO A 190 14.66 10.55 17.52
N CYS A 191 13.56 9.84 17.27
CA CYS A 191 13.17 8.65 18.04
C CYS A 191 14.10 7.46 17.78
N PRO A 192 14.28 6.53 18.74
CA PRO A 192 14.96 5.26 18.51
C PRO A 192 14.36 4.49 17.31
N PRO A 193 15.17 3.98 16.37
CA PRO A 193 14.68 3.27 15.19
C PRO A 193 14.20 1.86 15.56
N CYS A 194 12.95 1.74 16.03
CA CYS A 194 12.32 0.48 16.43
C CYS A 194 11.50 -0.17 15.30
N GLN A 195 11.93 -0.05 14.04
CA GLN A 195 11.18 -0.59 12.90
C GLN A 195 11.32 -2.11 12.83
N GLY A 196 10.29 -2.85 13.25
CA GLY A 196 10.16 -4.28 12.97
C GLY A 196 10.94 -5.24 13.87
N MET A 197 11.55 -4.77 14.97
CA MET A 197 12.13 -5.67 15.98
C MET A 197 11.03 -6.17 16.93
N VAL A 198 10.73 -7.48 16.86
CA VAL A 198 9.66 -8.12 17.66
C VAL A 198 10.20 -8.71 18.98
N PHE A 199 11.52 -8.77 19.16
CA PHE A 199 12.15 -9.36 20.35
C PHE A 199 13.46 -8.64 20.71
N MET A 200 13.52 -8.07 21.91
CA MET A 200 14.73 -7.47 22.48
C MET A 200 15.08 -8.19 23.79
N PRO A 201 16.31 -8.72 23.96
CA PRO A 201 16.69 -9.34 25.22
C PRO A 201 16.87 -8.26 26.31
N PRO A 202 16.72 -8.61 27.60
CA PRO A 202 17.13 -7.75 28.70
C PRO A 202 18.57 -7.25 28.52
N GLY A 203 18.79 -5.96 28.74
CA GLY A 203 20.06 -5.27 28.50
C GLY A 203 20.25 -4.78 27.07
N ALA A 204 19.35 -5.09 26.12
CA ALA A 204 19.40 -4.48 24.80
C ALA A 204 18.84 -3.05 24.81
N GLY A 205 19.34 -2.21 23.92
CA GLY A 205 18.98 -0.80 23.90
C GLY A 205 19.42 -0.06 22.64
N TRP A 206 19.07 1.22 22.62
CA TRP A 206 19.42 2.17 21.57
C TRP A 206 20.15 3.35 22.20
N PHE A 207 21.31 3.71 21.65
CA PHE A 207 22.10 4.87 22.05
C PHE A 207 22.08 5.90 20.92
N CYS A 208 21.86 7.16 21.28
CA CYS A 208 21.98 8.31 20.41
C CYS A 208 23.20 9.11 20.84
N ASP A 209 24.14 9.31 19.92
CA ASP A 209 25.31 10.13 20.17
C ASP A 209 24.98 11.63 20.13
N SER A 210 25.96 12.47 20.48
CA SER A 210 25.84 13.94 20.42
C SER A 210 25.61 14.51 19.01
N GLN A 211 25.80 13.70 17.96
CA GLN A 211 25.57 14.06 16.57
C GLN A 211 24.17 13.64 16.08
N GLY A 212 23.38 12.96 16.93
CA GLY A 212 22.04 12.51 16.60
C GLY A 212 21.97 11.14 15.91
N ASN A 213 23.08 10.40 15.83
CA ASN A 213 23.11 9.07 15.23
C ASN A 213 22.67 8.01 16.23
N TRP A 214 21.76 7.14 15.79
CA TRP A 214 21.29 6.01 16.59
C TRP A 214 22.11 4.75 16.31
N ARG A 215 22.48 4.03 17.36
CA ARG A 215 23.07 2.69 17.29
C ARG A 215 22.45 1.73 18.31
N PHE A 216 22.32 0.48 17.92
CA PHE A 216 21.88 -0.60 18.80
C PHE A 216 23.03 -1.06 19.70
N PHE A 217 22.73 -1.46 20.93
CA PHE A 217 23.69 -2.09 21.83
C PHE A 217 23.04 -3.20 22.67
N ILE A 218 23.87 -4.11 23.18
CA ILE A 218 23.50 -5.11 24.19
C ILE A 218 24.47 -4.98 25.36
N GLY A 219 23.93 -4.88 26.57
CA GLY A 219 24.70 -4.70 27.79
C GLY A 219 24.58 -3.29 28.33
N GLU A 220 25.70 -2.69 28.73
CA GLU A 220 25.68 -1.36 29.32
C GLU A 220 25.49 -0.26 28.26
N CYS A 221 24.82 0.81 28.67
CA CYS A 221 24.74 2.03 27.89
C CYS A 221 26.15 2.53 27.54
N PRO A 222 26.44 2.83 26.26
CA PRO A 222 27.76 3.31 25.85
C PRO A 222 28.21 4.56 26.60
N GLN A 223 29.47 4.59 27.05
CA GLN A 223 30.06 5.64 27.90
C GLN A 223 30.45 6.94 27.15
N GLU A 224 29.85 7.18 25.99
CA GLU A 224 30.09 8.38 25.17
C GLU A 224 29.08 9.48 25.52
N THR A 225 29.36 10.73 25.15
CA THR A 225 28.37 11.81 25.29
C THR A 225 27.15 11.54 24.42
N GLY A 226 25.98 11.42 25.06
CA GLY A 226 24.74 11.04 24.39
C GLY A 226 23.67 10.60 25.37
N TRP A 227 22.67 9.91 24.85
CA TRP A 227 21.62 9.29 25.67
C TRP A 227 21.27 7.91 25.15
N CYS A 228 20.79 7.04 26.03
CA CYS A 228 20.31 5.73 25.66
C CYS A 228 19.00 5.38 26.34
N TRP A 229 18.29 4.48 25.67
CA TRP A 229 17.24 3.67 26.22
C TRP A 229 17.72 2.23 26.32
N TYR A 230 17.50 1.55 27.45
CA TYR A 230 17.77 0.11 27.59
C TYR A 230 16.61 -0.62 28.26
N LEU A 231 16.41 -1.88 27.88
CA LEU A 231 15.39 -2.76 28.42
C LEU A 231 15.89 -3.42 29.70
N GLY A 232 15.22 -3.17 30.83
CA GLY A 232 15.53 -3.81 32.10
C GLY A 232 15.11 -5.29 32.14
N PRO A 233 15.62 -6.06 33.11
CA PRO A 233 15.20 -7.44 33.36
C PRO A 233 13.74 -7.56 33.81
N ASP A 234 13.12 -6.44 34.21
CA ASP A 234 11.70 -6.28 34.49
C ASP A 234 10.84 -6.02 33.23
N GLY A 235 11.45 -6.01 32.04
CA GLY A 235 10.79 -5.72 30.78
C GLY A 235 10.40 -4.24 30.62
N ARG A 236 10.93 -3.34 31.45
CA ARG A 236 10.65 -1.90 31.36
C ARG A 236 11.80 -1.15 30.71
N TRP A 237 11.47 -0.04 30.05
CA TRP A 237 12.46 0.85 29.47
C TRP A 237 13.04 1.80 30.50
N TYR A 238 14.36 1.90 30.51
CA TYR A 238 15.13 2.84 31.31
C TYR A 238 15.85 3.83 30.40
N PHE A 239 15.77 5.11 30.74
CA PHE A 239 16.50 6.17 30.08
C PHE A 239 17.73 6.53 30.89
N ARG A 240 18.86 6.70 30.21
CA ARG A 240 20.08 7.25 30.81
C ARG A 240 20.68 8.26 29.85
N PHE A 241 21.01 9.44 30.35
CA PHE A 241 21.80 10.42 29.64
C PHE A 241 23.21 10.44 30.25
N GLN A 242 24.23 10.61 29.41
CA GLN A 242 25.61 10.73 29.83
C GLN A 242 26.25 11.93 29.13
N ILE A 243 26.95 12.73 29.91
CA ILE A 243 27.71 13.87 29.42
C ILE A 243 29.16 13.62 29.83
N HIS A 244 30.02 13.37 28.86
CA HIS A 244 31.45 13.28 29.11
C HIS A 244 32.00 14.71 29.19
N ILE A 245 32.46 15.12 30.38
CA ILE A 245 33.06 16.44 30.64
C ILE A 245 34.56 16.22 30.83
N GLY A 246 35.34 16.37 29.76
CA GLY A 246 36.80 16.22 29.76
C GLY A 246 37.31 15.47 28.53
N GLY A 247 38.50 15.83 28.04
CA GLY A 247 39.22 15.11 26.99
C GLY A 247 40.39 14.33 27.56
#